data_AF-A0A7C3AEG4-F1
#
_entry.id   AF-A0A7C3AEG4-F1
#
_cell.length_a   1.000
_cell.length_b   1.000
_cell.length_c   1.000
_cell.angle_alpha   90.00
_cell.angle_beta   90.00
_cell.angle_gamma   90.00
#
_symmetry.space_group_name_H-M   'P 1'
#
loop_
_entity.id
_entity.type
_entity.pdbx_description
1 polymer ?
#
loop_
_entity_poly.entity_id
_entity_poly.type
_entity_poly.pdbx_seq_one_letter_code
_entity_poly.pdbx_strand_id
1 'polypeptide(L)'
;SFVEGGKGFIVQHLASASFKDWEQFGKLCGRKWVMGKSGHGPRSVFQAKIAKKDHPITQGLEDFSIFDELYSKLQGDEPIEVLVSAYSDFSKAEEPLVFVRPYGKGRVVHNAFGHDFKAIKHPTMQQIICRSTAWAATGK
;
A
#
# COMPACT_ATOMS: atom_id res chain seq x y z
N SER A 1 -0.38 1.73 -21.81
CA SER A 1 -0.73 0.49 -22.55
C SER A 1 -0.91 -0.75 -21.66
N PHE A 2 0.07 -1.23 -20.87
CA PHE A 2 -0.06 -2.50 -20.12
C PHE A 2 -1.12 -2.48 -19.01
N VAL A 3 -0.97 -1.60 -18.02
CA VAL A 3 -1.92 -1.49 -16.90
C VAL A 3 -3.26 -0.97 -17.39
N GLU A 4 -3.28 0.14 -18.13
CA GLU A 4 -4.50 0.69 -18.74
C GLU A 4 -5.28 -0.34 -19.57
N GLY A 5 -4.58 -1.30 -20.18
CA GLY A 5 -5.13 -2.39 -20.97
C GLY A 5 -5.74 -3.54 -20.17
N GLY A 6 -5.74 -3.50 -18.84
CA GLY A 6 -6.43 -4.47 -17.99
C GLY A 6 -5.54 -5.33 -17.09
N LYS A 7 -4.22 -5.11 -17.12
CA LYS A 7 -3.25 -5.90 -16.36
C LYS A 7 -3.03 -5.34 -14.96
N GLY A 8 -2.46 -6.17 -14.09
CA GLY A 8 -2.18 -5.84 -12.70
C GLY A 8 -0.85 -5.11 -12.52
N PHE A 9 -0.77 -4.26 -11.51
CA PHE A 9 0.46 -3.62 -11.05
C PHE A 9 0.50 -3.58 -9.53
N ILE A 10 1.65 -3.91 -8.94
CA ILE A 10 1.86 -3.85 -7.49
C ILE A 10 3.00 -2.90 -7.19
N VAL A 11 2.72 -1.97 -6.30
CA VAL A 11 3.70 -1.05 -5.72
C VAL A 11 4.05 -1.57 -4.34
N GLN A 12 5.30 -1.97 -4.14
CA GLN A 12 5.78 -2.45 -2.85
C GLN A 12 6.74 -1.42 -2.24
N HIS A 13 6.41 -0.95 -1.05
CA HIS A 13 7.23 -0.08 -0.22
C HIS A 13 7.76 1.14 -0.99
N LEU A 14 9.09 1.34 -0.99
CA LEU A 14 9.77 2.48 -1.61
C LEU A 14 9.72 2.48 -3.15
N ALA A 15 9.18 1.45 -3.80
CA ALA A 15 8.92 1.50 -5.24
C ALA A 15 8.06 2.72 -5.64
N SER A 16 7.20 3.17 -4.72
CA SER A 16 6.38 4.38 -4.87
C SER A 16 7.18 5.70 -4.95
N ALA A 17 8.46 5.70 -4.60
CA ALA A 17 9.38 6.85 -4.75
C ALA A 17 10.05 6.91 -6.14
N SER A 18 9.88 5.86 -6.95
CA SER A 18 10.55 5.75 -8.26
C SER A 18 10.01 6.79 -9.25
N PHE A 19 10.81 7.07 -10.28
CA PHE A 19 10.43 7.91 -11.43
C PHE A 19 9.83 9.27 -11.01
N LYS A 20 10.54 10.00 -10.15
CA LYS A 20 10.09 11.29 -9.57
C LYS A 20 9.56 12.31 -10.59
N ASP A 21 10.14 12.33 -11.79
CA ASP A 21 9.83 13.27 -12.87
C ASP A 21 8.67 12.76 -13.77
N TRP A 22 8.16 11.56 -13.52
CA TRP A 22 7.05 10.96 -14.24
C TRP A 22 5.75 11.10 -13.44
N GLU A 23 5.00 12.17 -13.69
CA GLU A 23 3.76 12.46 -12.97
C GLU A 23 2.75 11.30 -13.04
N GLN A 24 2.60 10.69 -14.21
CA GLN A 24 1.67 9.59 -14.43
C GLN A 24 2.06 8.33 -13.64
N PHE A 25 3.33 8.15 -13.26
CA PHE A 25 3.71 7.06 -12.34
C PHE A 25 3.13 7.30 -10.94
N GLY A 26 3.14 8.55 -10.45
CA GLY A 26 2.48 8.91 -9.19
C GLY A 26 0.98 8.64 -9.25
N LYS A 27 0.33 9.04 -10.35
CA LYS A 27 -1.10 8.76 -10.60
C LYS A 27 -1.38 7.26 -10.70
N LEU A 28 -0.50 6.48 -11.34
CA LEU A 28 -0.60 5.03 -11.41
C LEU A 28 -0.57 4.42 -9.99
N CYS A 29 0.41 4.80 -9.18
CA CYS A 29 0.59 4.32 -7.80
C CYS A 29 -0.52 4.75 -6.83
N GLY A 30 -1.31 5.78 -7.18
CA GLY A 30 -2.36 6.38 -6.33
C GLY A 30 -1.80 7.29 -5.24
N ARG A 31 -0.79 6.83 -4.51
CA ARG A 31 0.07 7.66 -3.67
C ARG A 31 1.53 7.39 -3.98
N LYS A 32 2.38 8.40 -3.81
CA LYS A 32 3.84 8.32 -3.99
C LYS A 32 4.60 8.88 -2.81
N TRP A 33 5.75 8.30 -2.54
CA TRP A 33 6.70 8.85 -1.60
C TRP A 33 7.45 10.02 -2.25
N VAL A 34 7.41 11.20 -1.61
CA VAL A 34 8.17 12.38 -2.06
C VAL A 34 9.12 12.81 -0.96
N MET A 35 10.41 12.82 -1.27
CA MET A 35 11.46 13.24 -0.33
C MET A 35 11.20 14.64 0.22
N GLY A 36 11.25 14.78 1.54
CA GLY A 36 10.96 16.04 2.24
C GLY A 36 9.48 16.38 2.42
N LYS A 37 8.55 15.59 1.85
CA LYS A 37 7.09 15.76 2.04
C LYS A 37 6.42 14.55 2.69
N SER A 38 6.80 13.36 2.23
CA SER A 38 6.45 12.07 2.82
C SER A 38 7.48 11.66 3.87
N GLY A 39 7.08 10.82 4.81
CA GLY A 39 7.96 10.38 5.88
C GLY A 39 7.39 9.23 6.67
N HIS A 40 8.08 8.85 7.73
CA HIS A 40 7.57 7.97 8.79
C HIS A 40 8.22 8.41 10.11
N GLY A 41 7.60 8.04 11.24
CA GLY A 41 8.25 8.12 12.54
C GLY A 41 9.37 7.07 12.67
N PRO A 42 10.04 6.95 13.83
CA PRO A 42 10.98 5.87 14.08
C PRO A 42 10.33 4.50 13.80
N ARG A 43 11.12 3.55 13.30
CA ARG A 43 10.70 2.17 13.13
C ARG A 43 10.23 1.61 14.47
N SER A 44 9.01 1.11 14.52
CA SER A 44 8.37 0.70 15.77
C SER A 44 7.35 -0.39 15.52
N VAL A 45 6.86 -0.98 16.61
CA VAL A 45 5.67 -1.83 16.57
C VAL A 45 4.44 -0.92 16.60
N PHE A 46 3.53 -1.09 15.65
CA PHE A 46 2.25 -0.38 15.63
C PHE A 46 1.10 -1.31 15.23
N GLN A 47 -0.12 -0.87 15.55
CA GLN A 47 -1.34 -1.62 15.24
C GLN A 47 -1.89 -1.21 13.87
N ALA A 48 -1.92 -2.17 12.95
CA ALA A 48 -2.59 -2.04 11.65
C ALA A 48 -4.03 -2.55 11.74
N LYS A 49 -4.95 -1.80 11.14
CA LYS A 49 -6.39 -2.09 11.12
C LYS A 49 -6.81 -2.57 9.74
N ILE A 50 -7.64 -3.61 9.68
CA ILE A 50 -8.29 -4.04 8.44
C ILE A 50 -9.49 -3.14 8.18
N ALA A 51 -9.32 -2.16 7.30
CA ALA A 51 -10.36 -1.17 6.96
C ALA A 51 -11.48 -1.76 6.07
N LYS A 52 -11.17 -2.78 5.27
CA LYS A 52 -12.10 -3.42 4.34
C LYS A 52 -12.06 -4.94 4.49
N LYS A 53 -12.94 -5.51 5.33
CA LYS A 53 -12.92 -6.94 5.71
C LYS A 53 -13.42 -7.91 4.62
N ASP A 54 -14.11 -7.41 3.60
CA ASP A 54 -14.73 -8.20 2.52
C ASP A 54 -13.90 -8.20 1.22
N HIS A 55 -12.84 -7.40 1.12
CA HIS A 55 -12.00 -7.37 -0.08
C HIS A 55 -11.15 -8.66 -0.17
N PRO A 56 -10.95 -9.27 -1.36
CA PRO A 56 -10.26 -10.56 -1.48
C PRO A 56 -8.84 -10.61 -0.89
N ILE A 57 -8.14 -9.47 -0.87
CA ILE A 57 -6.81 -9.34 -0.24
C ILE A 57 -6.90 -9.50 1.28
N THR A 58 -7.92 -8.93 1.91
CA THR A 58 -8.05 -8.78 3.37
C THR A 58 -9.12 -9.67 4.00
N GLN A 59 -9.89 -10.42 3.20
CA GLN A 59 -10.93 -11.32 3.71
C GLN A 59 -10.39 -12.34 4.72
N GLY A 60 -11.04 -12.41 5.89
CA GLY A 60 -10.63 -13.28 6.99
C GLY A 60 -9.32 -12.89 7.68
N LEU A 61 -8.73 -11.73 7.36
CA LEU A 61 -7.65 -11.15 8.14
C LEU A 61 -8.24 -10.34 9.29
N GLU A 62 -7.55 -10.36 10.43
CA GLU A 62 -7.84 -9.50 11.56
C GLU A 62 -6.76 -8.42 11.69
N ASP A 63 -7.06 -7.40 12.50
CA ASP A 63 -6.11 -6.37 12.89
C ASP A 63 -4.84 -7.02 13.46
N PHE A 64 -3.68 -6.46 13.12
CA PHE A 64 -2.40 -7.08 13.44
C PHE A 64 -1.36 -6.07 13.90
N SER A 65 -0.44 -6.54 14.73
CA SER A 65 0.69 -5.76 15.22
C SER A 65 1.93 -6.09 14.38
N ILE A 66 2.64 -5.07 13.90
CA ILE A 66 3.81 -5.26 13.03
C ILE A 66 4.92 -4.28 13.37
N PHE A 67 6.18 -4.74 13.26
CA PHE A 67 7.36 -3.89 13.34
C PHE A 67 7.78 -3.43 11.94
N ASP A 68 7.61 -2.14 11.63
CA ASP A 68 7.93 -1.58 10.31
C ASP A 68 8.08 -0.05 10.34
N GLU A 69 8.22 0.57 9.17
CA GLU A 69 8.00 1.99 8.94
C GLU A 69 6.51 2.27 8.67
N LEU A 70 5.86 3.06 9.54
CA LEU A 70 4.53 3.57 9.29
C LEU A 70 4.61 4.77 8.33
N TYR A 71 4.56 4.48 7.02
CA TYR A 71 4.55 5.50 5.98
C TYR A 71 3.41 6.49 6.20
N SER A 72 3.75 7.76 6.16
CA SER A 72 2.86 8.88 6.47
C SER A 72 3.01 9.98 5.44
N LYS A 73 1.94 10.75 5.22
CA LYS A 73 1.95 11.90 4.28
C LYS A 73 2.40 11.50 2.87
N LEU A 74 2.02 10.31 2.39
CA LEU A 74 2.24 9.95 0.99
C LEU A 74 1.45 10.92 0.10
N GLN A 75 2.07 11.37 -1.00
CA GLN A 75 1.50 12.42 -1.84
C GLN A 75 0.61 11.81 -2.93
N GLY A 76 -0.52 12.45 -3.22
CA GLY A 76 -1.47 12.05 -4.25
C GLY A 76 -2.91 12.23 -3.78
N ASP A 77 -3.79 12.49 -4.72
CA ASP A 77 -5.22 12.80 -4.52
C ASP A 77 -6.13 11.82 -5.27
N GLU A 78 -5.56 10.88 -6.04
CA GLU A 78 -6.29 9.82 -6.71
C GLU A 78 -7.24 9.09 -5.74
N PRO A 79 -8.48 8.78 -6.15
CA PRO A 79 -9.36 7.92 -5.35
C PRO A 79 -8.71 6.56 -5.11
N ILE A 80 -8.75 6.11 -3.86
CA ILE A 80 -8.21 4.82 -3.41
C ILE A 80 -9.23 4.12 -2.52
N GLU A 81 -9.27 2.79 -2.57
CA GLU A 81 -9.99 1.96 -1.61
C GLU A 81 -8.99 1.43 -0.59
N VAL A 82 -9.11 1.92 0.65
CA VAL A 82 -8.18 1.56 1.73
C VAL A 82 -8.55 0.20 2.29
N LEU A 83 -7.58 -0.72 2.27
CA LEU A 83 -7.74 -2.08 2.78
C LEU A 83 -7.13 -2.24 4.17
N VAL A 84 -6.00 -1.58 4.41
CA VAL A 84 -5.30 -1.55 5.70
C VAL A 84 -4.86 -0.12 6.00
N SER A 85 -5.10 0.34 7.23
CA SER A 85 -4.68 1.64 7.73
C SER A 85 -4.03 1.54 9.10
N ALA A 86 -3.32 2.59 9.52
CA ALA A 86 -2.89 2.75 10.90
C ALA A 86 -2.84 4.22 11.30
N TYR A 87 -3.11 4.52 12.56
CA TYR A 87 -2.91 5.85 13.12
C TYR A 87 -1.41 6.13 13.32
N SER A 88 -0.91 7.21 12.73
CA SER A 88 0.47 7.66 12.83
C SER A 88 0.62 8.75 13.87
N ASP A 89 1.43 8.48 14.90
CA ASP A 89 1.81 9.52 15.86
C ASP A 89 2.70 10.61 15.25
N PHE A 90 3.36 10.33 14.12
CA PHE A 90 4.22 11.29 13.43
C PHE A 90 3.41 12.31 12.63
N SER A 91 2.38 11.85 11.89
CA SER A 91 1.51 12.76 11.12
C SER A 91 0.25 13.20 11.85
N LYS A 92 -0.08 12.56 12.99
CA LYS A 92 -1.33 12.76 13.75
C LYS A 92 -2.58 12.49 12.92
N ALA A 93 -2.50 11.47 12.05
CA ALA A 93 -3.56 11.08 11.14
C ALA A 93 -3.62 9.56 10.96
N GLU A 94 -4.78 9.05 10.55
CA GLU A 94 -4.93 7.67 10.06
C GLU A 94 -4.39 7.59 8.62
N GLU A 95 -3.33 6.82 8.43
CA GLU A 95 -2.61 6.70 7.15
C GLU A 95 -3.01 5.42 6.41
N PRO A 96 -3.24 5.47 5.09
CA PRO A 96 -3.49 4.28 4.28
C PRO A 96 -2.18 3.54 4.00
N LEU A 97 -2.11 2.26 4.36
CA LEU A 97 -0.90 1.44 4.23
C LEU A 97 -1.02 0.33 3.20
N VAL A 98 -2.22 -0.21 3.00
CA VAL A 98 -2.54 -1.07 1.85
C VAL A 98 -3.83 -0.57 1.23
N PHE A 99 -3.79 -0.30 -0.07
CA PHE A 99 -4.96 0.19 -0.79
C PHE A 99 -4.91 -0.23 -2.25
N VAL A 100 -6.08 -0.22 -2.88
CA VAL A 100 -6.24 -0.52 -4.30
C VAL A 100 -6.84 0.66 -5.04
N ARG A 101 -6.60 0.70 -6.35
CA ARG A 101 -7.33 1.58 -7.26
C ARG A 101 -7.37 1.03 -8.68
N PRO A 102 -8.38 1.40 -9.47
CA PRO A 102 -8.36 1.19 -10.90
C PRO A 102 -7.36 2.13 -11.58
N TYR A 103 -6.79 1.71 -12.71
CA TYR A 103 -6.06 2.58 -13.63
C TYR A 103 -6.35 2.18 -15.07
N GLY A 104 -7.16 2.97 -15.76
CA GLY A 104 -7.83 2.52 -16.99
C GLY A 104 -8.66 1.26 -16.69
N LYS A 105 -8.39 0.17 -17.41
CA LYS A 105 -9.01 -1.15 -17.14
C LYS A 105 -8.23 -2.00 -16.13
N GLY A 106 -7.05 -1.53 -15.71
CA GLY A 106 -6.11 -2.25 -14.86
C GLY A 106 -6.41 -2.14 -13.38
N ARG A 107 -5.70 -2.97 -12.62
CA ARG A 107 -5.82 -3.08 -11.15
C ARG A 107 -4.47 -2.75 -10.53
N VAL A 108 -4.45 -1.78 -9.64
CA VAL A 108 -3.24 -1.39 -8.90
C VAL A 108 -3.43 -1.70 -7.43
N VAL A 109 -2.43 -2.36 -6.84
CA VAL A 109 -2.29 -2.49 -5.38
C VAL A 109 -1.08 -1.69 -4.94
N HIS A 110 -1.23 -0.92 -3.87
CA HIS A 110 -0.12 -0.29 -3.17
C HIS A 110 -0.01 -0.91 -1.79
N ASN A 111 1.17 -1.42 -1.46
CA ASN A 111 1.52 -1.94 -0.16
C ASN A 111 2.72 -1.17 0.40
N ALA A 112 2.48 -0.30 1.38
CA ALA A 112 3.49 0.58 1.95
C ALA A 112 4.43 -0.14 2.95
N PHE A 113 4.04 -1.31 3.44
CA PHE A 113 4.85 -2.12 4.34
C PHE A 113 6.08 -2.71 3.62
N GLY A 114 7.02 -3.24 4.39
CA GLY A 114 8.11 -4.08 3.89
C GLY A 114 9.47 -3.39 3.82
N HIS A 115 9.83 -2.58 4.81
CA HIS A 115 11.18 -1.99 4.89
C HIS A 115 12.27 -3.06 4.92
N ASP A 116 12.07 -4.14 5.68
CA ASP A 116 13.02 -5.24 5.75
C ASP A 116 12.36 -6.62 5.89
N PHE A 117 13.21 -7.63 6.02
CA PHE A 117 12.80 -9.03 6.13
C PHE A 117 11.88 -9.29 7.33
N LYS A 118 11.95 -8.51 8.41
CA LYS A 118 11.13 -8.72 9.60
C LYS A 118 9.67 -8.35 9.31
N ALA A 119 9.45 -7.24 8.61
CA ALA A 119 8.12 -6.86 8.15
C ALA A 119 7.59 -7.86 7.11
N ILE A 120 8.41 -8.23 6.12
CA ILE A 120 8.01 -9.15 5.04
C ILE A 120 7.69 -10.56 5.56
N LYS A 121 8.42 -11.05 6.58
CA LYS A 121 8.18 -12.37 7.19
C LYS A 121 7.01 -12.40 8.17
N HIS A 122 6.36 -11.28 8.46
CA HIS A 122 5.15 -11.29 9.27
C HIS A 122 4.07 -12.13 8.57
N PRO A 123 3.41 -13.11 9.23
CA PRO A 123 2.48 -14.03 8.57
C PRO A 123 1.36 -13.32 7.80
N THR A 124 0.75 -12.29 8.39
CA THR A 124 -0.27 -11.48 7.72
C THR A 124 0.29 -10.73 6.52
N MET A 125 1.56 -10.29 6.58
CA MET A 125 2.18 -9.58 5.46
C MET A 125 2.46 -10.50 4.28
N GLN A 126 2.90 -11.74 4.53
CA GLN A 126 3.06 -12.75 3.48
C GLN A 126 1.73 -13.03 2.79
N GLN A 127 0.64 -13.15 3.56
CA GLN A 127 -0.69 -13.33 2.98
C GLN A 127 -1.12 -12.12 2.15
N ILE A 128 -0.93 -10.90 2.65
CA ILE A 128 -1.24 -9.67 1.90
C ILE A 128 -0.45 -9.62 0.58
N ILE A 129 0.86 -9.90 0.58
CA ILE A 129 1.68 -9.88 -0.64
C ILE A 129 1.19 -10.92 -1.65
N CYS A 130 0.97 -12.17 -1.22
CA CYS A 130 0.49 -13.24 -2.08
C CYS A 130 -0.90 -12.93 -2.66
N ARG A 131 -1.84 -12.48 -1.83
CA ARG A 131 -3.20 -12.14 -2.27
C ARG A 131 -3.25 -10.89 -3.12
N SER A 132 -2.41 -9.88 -2.84
CA SER A 132 -2.24 -8.71 -3.70
C SER A 132 -1.81 -9.13 -5.10
N THR A 133 -0.87 -10.08 -5.20
CA THR A 133 -0.38 -10.63 -6.47
C THR A 133 -1.46 -11.38 -7.22
N ALA A 134 -2.17 -12.28 -6.54
CA ALA A 134 -3.28 -13.02 -7.12
C ALA A 134 -4.40 -12.08 -7.62
N TRP A 135 -4.77 -11.08 -6.82
CA TRP A 135 -5.83 -10.14 -7.16
C TRP A 135 -5.43 -9.20 -8.29
N ALA A 136 -4.20 -8.67 -8.29
CA ALA A 136 -3.71 -7.86 -9.41
C ALA A 136 -3.73 -8.66 -10.72
N ALA A 137 -3.34 -9.95 -10.68
CA ALA A 137 -3.33 -10.82 -11.84
C ALA A 137 -4.75 -11.19 -12.33
N THR A 138 -5.68 -11.50 -11.42
CA THR A 138 -6.93 -12.20 -11.76
C THR A 138 -8.22 -11.42 -11.45
N GLY A 139 -8.13 -10.37 -10.63
CA GLY A 139 -9.28 -9.65 -10.08
C GLY A 139 -10.03 -10.42 -8.99
N LYS A 140 -9.46 -11.52 -8.50
CA LYS A 140 -10.02 -12.40 -7.47
C LYS A 140 -9.05 -12.58 -6.31
#